data_AF-R6AK81-F1
#
_entry.id   AF-R6AK81-F1
#
_cell.length_a   1.000
_cell.length_b   1.000
_cell.length_c   1.000
_cell.angle_alpha   90.00
_cell.angle_beta   90.00
_cell.angle_gamma   90.00
#
_symmetry.space_group_name_H-M   'P 1'
#
loop_
_entity.id
_entity.type
_entity.pdbx_description
1 polymer ?
#
loop_
_entity_poly.entity_id
_entity_poly.type
_entity_poly.pdbx_seq_one_letter_code
_entity_poly.pdbx_strand_id
1 'polypeptide(L)' 'MEIKKIHQDFSVCKVMDYSLVNLDAEYSFIGKTDEEKSLVCITSDVPPNVIQRDDGWKGFRIQGMMNAI' A
#
# COMPACT_ATOMS: atom_id res chain seq x y z
N MET A 1 -1.59 -18.89 13.73
CA MET A 1 -1.32 -17.58 13.11
C MET A 1 0.12 -17.58 12.68
N GLU A 2 0.39 -17.63 11.38
CA GLU A 2 1.75 -17.59 10.84
C GLU A 2 2.02 -16.20 10.25
N ILE A 3 3.21 -15.66 10.46
CA ILE A 3 3.61 -14.38 9.88
C ILE A 3 4.62 -14.66 8.76
N LYS A 4 4.33 -14.17 7.55
CA LYS A 4 5.26 -14.23 6.41
C LYS A 4 5.71 -12.84 6.03
N LYS A 5 7.02 -12.62 6.06
CA LYS A 5 7.65 -11.39 5.58
C LYS A 5 7.40 -11.22 4.08
N ILE A 6 7.16 -9.99 3.67
CA ILE A 6 7.06 -9.57 2.28
C ILE A 6 8.41 -8.92 1.96
N HIS A 7 9.13 -9.46 0.97
CA HIS A 7 10.50 -9.03 0.61
C HIS A 7 10.49 -7.87 -0.38
N GLN A 8 9.66 -6.87 -0.11
CA GLN A 8 9.50 -5.66 -0.91
C GLN A 8 9.66 -4.44 0.01
N ASP A 9 10.17 -3.36 -0.57
CA ASP A 9 10.16 -2.04 0.03
C ASP A 9 8.88 -1.31 -0.35
N PHE A 10 8.25 -0.70 0.65
CA PHE A 10 7.01 0.01 0.50
C PHE A 10 7.18 1.50 0.74
N SER A 11 6.26 2.25 0.15
CA SER A 11 6.10 3.68 0.36
C SER A 11 4.67 3.96 0.80
N VAL A 12 4.52 4.82 1.81
CA VAL A 12 3.25 5.40 2.23
C VAL A 12 3.15 6.79 1.60
N CYS A 13 2.13 6.98 0.78
CA CYS A 13 1.97 8.18 -0.04
C CYS A 13 0.62 8.83 0.22
N LYS A 14 0.60 10.17 0.20
CA LYS A 14 -0.60 10.97 -0.06
C LYS A 14 -0.61 11.34 -1.53
N VAL A 15 -1.64 10.97 -2.28
CA VAL A 15 -1.78 11.24 -3.71
C VAL A 15 -2.82 12.33 -3.97
N MET A 16 -2.68 13.05 -5.08
CA MET A 16 -3.70 14.01 -5.54
C MET A 16 -5.03 13.29 -5.84
N ASP A 17 -4.95 12.17 -6.55
CA ASP A 17 -6.03 11.25 -6.84
C ASP A 17 -5.44 9.88 -7.26
N TYR A 18 -6.32 8.91 -7.48
CA TYR A 18 -5.93 7.54 -7.82
C TYR A 18 -5.77 7.29 -9.33
N SER A 19 -5.84 8.32 -10.19
CA SER A 19 -5.84 8.13 -11.66
C SER A 19 -4.55 7.53 -12.20
N LEU A 20 -3.43 7.73 -11.50
CA LEU A 20 -2.11 7.21 -11.88
C LEU A 20 -1.68 6.01 -11.03
N VAL A 21 -2.55 5.51 -10.15
CA VAL A 21 -2.26 4.36 -9.29
C VAL A 21 -2.50 3.06 -10.07
N ASN A 22 -1.50 2.19 -10.09
CA ASN A 22 -1.67 0.82 -10.58
C ASN A 22 -2.36 -0.04 -9.51
N LEU A 23 -3.68 -0.24 -9.63
CA LEU A 23 -4.44 -1.10 -8.72
C LEU A 23 -4.25 -2.60 -9.01
N ASP A 24 -3.68 -2.95 -10.17
CA ASP A 24 -3.37 -4.33 -10.56
C ASP A 24 -1.96 -4.77 -10.10
N ALA A 25 -1.22 -3.91 -9.39
CA ALA A 25 0.08 -4.25 -8.82
C ALA A 25 -0.02 -5.37 -7.76
N GLU A 26 1.09 -6.08 -7.52
CA GLU A 26 1.14 -7.17 -6.52
C GLU A 26 0.64 -6.71 -5.14
N TYR A 27 0.95 -5.45 -4.78
CA TYR A 27 0.48 -4.80 -3.57
C TYR A 27 0.08 -3.37 -3.84
N SER A 28 -1.19 -3.06 -3.62
CA SER A 28 -1.74 -1.71 -3.71
C SER A 28 -2.84 -1.55 -2.66
N PHE A 29 -2.60 -0.71 -1.65
CA PHE A 29 -3.57 -0.45 -0.59
C PHE A 29 -3.97 1.01 -0.63
N ILE A 30 -5.27 1.27 -0.76
CA ILE A 30 -5.81 2.63 -0.80
C ILE A 30 -6.61 2.91 0.47
N GLY A 31 -6.46 4.12 1.00
CA GLY A 31 -7.25 4.66 2.09
C GLY A 31 -7.76 6.04 1.70
N LYS A 32 -9.05 6.31 1.88
CA LYS A 32 -9.65 7.61 1.61
C LYS A 32 -10.38 8.10 2.85
N THR A 33 -10.10 9.32 3.24
CA THR A 33 -10.91 10.10 4.20
C THR A 33 -11.48 11.33 3.48
N ASP A 34 -12.17 12.17 4.23
CA ASP A 34 -12.52 13.53 3.81
C ASP A 34 -11.30 14.46 3.71
N GLU A 35 -10.20 14.14 4.41
CA GLU A 35 -8.97 14.94 4.43
C GLU A 35 -7.91 14.50 3.40
N GLU A 36 -7.89 13.21 3.01
CA GLU A 36 -6.85 12.71 2.12
C GLU A 36 -7.17 11.43 1.33
N LYS A 37 -6.25 11.16 0.39
CA LYS A 37 -6.16 9.93 -0.39
C LYS A 37 -4.79 9.31 -0.16
N SER A 38 -4.74 8.33 0.71
CA SER A 38 -3.54 7.58 1.07
C SER A 38 -3.38 6.36 0.14
N LEU A 39 -2.13 6.04 -0.16
CA LEU A 39 -1.71 4.89 -0.95
C LEU A 39 -0.51 4.23 -0.27
N VAL A 40 -0.55 2.91 -0.10
CA VAL A 40 0.63 2.10 0.19
C VAL A 40 0.91 1.21 -1.02
N CYS A 41 2.10 1.33 -1.59
CA CYS A 41 2.53 0.59 -2.78
C CYS A 41 4.01 0.24 -2.68
N ILE A 42 4.49 -0.61 -3.60
CA ILE A 42 5.94 -0.89 -3.73
C ILE A 42 6.66 0.42 -4.08
N THR A 43 7.83 0.66 -3.50
CA THR A 43 8.58 1.93 -3.64
C THR A 43 8.91 2.30 -5.10
N SER A 44 9.05 1.29 -5.98
CA SER A 44 9.24 1.47 -7.44
C SER A 44 7.98 1.87 -8.19
N ASP A 45 6.80 1.62 -7.61
CA ASP A 45 5.50 1.79 -8.26
C ASP A 45 4.82 3.10 -7.82
N VAL A 46 5.52 3.92 -7.05
CA VAL A 46 5.02 5.21 -6.57
C VAL A 46 4.66 6.10 -7.76
N PRO A 47 3.41 6.57 -7.85
CA PRO A 47 2.96 7.37 -8.99
C PRO A 47 3.56 8.78 -8.95
N PRO A 48 3.60 9.49 -10.09
CA PRO A 48 4.19 10.82 -10.15
C PRO A 48 3.32 11.91 -9.51
N ASN A 49 2.04 11.65 -9.23
CA ASN A 49 1.10 12.62 -8.63
C ASN A 49 1.05 12.54 -7.09
N VAL A 50 2.16 12.15 -6.44
CA VAL A 50 2.29 12.12 -4.99
C VAL A 50 2.53 13.53 -4.44
N ILE A 51 1.75 13.90 -3.42
CA ILE A 51 1.85 15.15 -2.65
C ILE A 51 2.85 14.96 -1.50
N GLN A 52 2.80 13.82 -0.82
CA GLN A 52 3.69 13.47 0.29
C GLN A 52 4.04 12.00 0.24
N ARG A 53 5.30 11.67 0.53
CA ARG A 53 5.86 10.31 0.43
C ARG A 53 6.70 10.02 1.66
N ASP A 54 6.55 8.82 2.20
CA ASP A 54 7.40 8.24 3.23
C ASP A 54 7.85 6.83 2.80
N ASP A 55 9.15 6.57 2.82
CA ASP A 55 9.80 5.39 2.20
C ASP A 55 10.41 4.45 3.25
N GLY A 56 10.79 3.25 2.83
CA GLY A 56 11.52 2.28 3.68
C GLY A 56 10.61 1.42 4.54
N TRP A 57 9.31 1.39 4.25
CA TRP A 57 8.35 0.55 4.94
C TRP A 57 8.53 -0.92 4.57
N LYS A 58 8.38 -1.81 5.55
CA LYS A 58 8.45 -3.27 5.37
C LYS A 58 7.10 -3.91 5.66
N GLY A 59 6.69 -4.84 4.79
CA GLY A 59 5.42 -5.55 4.90
C GLY A 59 5.56 -6.96 5.48
N PHE A 60 4.48 -7.45 6.09
CA PHE A 60 4.27 -8.86 6.36
C PHE A 60 2.80 -9.21 6.15
N ARG A 61 2.51 -10.47 5.83
CA ARG A 61 1.15 -11.00 5.80
C ARG A 61 0.94 -12.01 6.90
N ILE A 62 -0.25 -11.97 7.49
CA ILE A 62 -0.72 -12.99 8.42
C ILE A 62 -1.35 -14.10 7.60
N GLN A 63 -0.84 -15.31 7.72
CA GLN A 63 -1.44 -16.52 7.18
C GLN A 63 -2.24 -17.26 8.25
N GLY A 64 -3.47 -17.57 7.87
CA GLY A 64 -4.43 -18.34 8.65
C GLY A 64 -5.75 -18.38 7.90
N MET A 65 -6.58 -19.38 8.18
CA MET A 65 -7.96 -19.41 7.72
C MET A 65 -8.76 -18.46 8.62
N MET A 66 -9.43 -17.47 8.04
CA MET A 66 -10.41 -16.69 8.78
C MET A 66 -11.70 -17.50 8.80
N ASN A 67 -11.96 -18.18 9.92
CA ASN A 67 -13.24 -18.86 10.12
C ASN A 67 -14.30 -17.80 10.42
N ALA A 68 -15.06 -17.39 9.40
CA ALA A 68 -16.33 -16.72 9.61
C ALA A 68 -17.34 -17.79 10.05
N ILE A 69 -17.86 -17.67 11.27
CA ILE A 69 -19.01 -18.43 11.75
C ILE A 69 -20.26 -17.60 11.46
#